data_AF-A0A9X4RPR0-F1
#
_entry.id   AF-A0A9X4RPR0-F1
#
_cell.length_a   1.000
_cell.length_b   1.000
_cell.length_c   1.000
_cell.angle_alpha   90.00
_cell.angle_beta   90.00
_cell.angle_gamma   90.00
#
_symmetry.space_group_name_H-M   'P 1'
#
loop_
_entity.id
_entity.type
_entity.pdbx_description
1 polymer ?
#
loop_
_entity_poly.entity_id
_entity_poly.type
_entity_poly.pdbx_seq_one_letter_code
_entity_poly.pdbx_strand_id
1 'polypeptide(L)'
;MSVEQRIAEMYKDHEVKPYISPDRDLATWLLEAKPVPKRNMVCLEEGLLPGDIILLWRINFGTFETTTPYSKYFEYIYGINGPEHMEQLITDGYAYVESAFDSLDHITSTAKKNILKAEGVTGLSKLKVADLDAALKEYLTEEKLAPYFSVRGYALTEKGKSALDNHPEVIDKHPKKKM
;
A
#
# COMPACT_ATOMS: atom_id res chain seq x y z
N MET A 1 -23.81 6.85 -28.88
CA MET A 1 -23.58 6.86 -27.42
C MET A 1 -22.20 7.46 -27.17
N SER A 2 -22.10 8.48 -26.33
CA SER A 2 -20.80 9.06 -25.94
C SER A 2 -19.98 8.07 -25.09
N VAL A 3 -18.69 8.35 -24.90
CA VAL A 3 -17.82 7.53 -24.04
C VAL A 3 -18.36 7.45 -22.61
N GLU A 4 -18.83 8.57 -22.09
CA GLU A 4 -19.41 8.70 -20.76
C GLU A 4 -20.71 7.89 -20.63
N GLN A 5 -21.56 7.92 -21.65
CA GLN A 5 -22.79 7.12 -21.67
C GLN A 5 -22.49 5.61 -21.71
N ARG A 6 -21.44 5.20 -22.45
CA ARG A 6 -20.99 3.80 -22.48
C ARG A 6 -20.49 3.34 -21.12
N ILE A 7 -19.72 4.17 -20.44
CA ILE A 7 -19.21 3.89 -19.09
C ILE A 7 -20.36 3.84 -18.07
N ALA A 8 -21.29 4.79 -18.13
CA ALA A 8 -22.45 4.83 -17.25
C ALA A 8 -23.32 3.58 -17.41
N GLU A 9 -23.56 3.14 -18.65
CA GLU A 9 -24.31 1.91 -18.94
C GLU A 9 -23.55 0.65 -18.48
N MET A 10 -22.22 0.61 -18.68
CA MET A 10 -21.36 -0.51 -18.26
C MET A 10 -21.42 -0.77 -16.75
N TYR A 11 -21.57 0.29 -15.95
CA TYR A 11 -21.54 0.23 -14.49
C TYR A 11 -22.88 0.59 -13.83
N LYS A 12 -23.99 0.58 -14.59
CA LYS A 12 -25.32 0.97 -14.08
C LYS A 12 -25.81 0.12 -12.91
N ASP A 13 -25.38 -1.14 -12.88
CA ASP A 13 -25.79 -2.13 -11.88
C ASP A 13 -24.76 -2.29 -10.76
N HIS A 14 -23.67 -1.50 -10.77
CA HIS A 14 -22.69 -1.50 -9.69
C HIS A 14 -23.19 -0.65 -8.52
N GLU A 15 -23.04 -1.16 -7.31
CA GLU A 15 -23.42 -0.44 -6.09
C GLU A 15 -22.54 0.80 -5.91
N VAL A 16 -21.22 0.63 -6.04
CA VAL A 16 -20.25 1.72 -6.11
C VAL A 16 -19.71 1.84 -7.54
N LYS A 17 -19.67 3.06 -8.08
CA LYS A 17 -19.05 3.27 -9.40
C LYS A 17 -17.53 3.18 -9.26
N PRO A 18 -16.84 2.40 -10.10
CA PRO A 18 -15.40 2.30 -10.02
C PRO A 18 -14.75 3.64 -10.38
N TYR A 19 -13.64 3.93 -9.71
CA TYR A 19 -12.70 4.94 -10.13
C TYR A 19 -12.15 4.61 -11.53
N ILE A 20 -12.10 5.63 -12.37
CA ILE A 20 -11.52 5.57 -13.71
C ILE A 20 -10.54 6.74 -13.77
N SER A 21 -9.25 6.43 -13.96
CA SER A 21 -8.23 7.47 -14.02
C SER A 21 -8.51 8.45 -15.17
N PRO A 22 -8.32 9.77 -14.97
CA PRO A 22 -8.39 10.73 -16.07
C PRO A 22 -7.38 10.43 -17.18
N ASP A 23 -6.29 9.73 -16.86
CA ASP A 23 -5.24 9.34 -17.80
C ASP A 23 -5.50 7.96 -18.45
N ARG A 24 -6.64 7.33 -18.18
CA ARG A 24 -6.97 6.02 -18.75
C ARG A 24 -7.20 6.14 -20.25
N ASP A 25 -6.58 5.26 -21.03
CA ASP A 25 -6.90 5.11 -22.45
C ASP A 25 -8.29 4.47 -22.61
N LEU A 26 -9.33 5.32 -22.59
CA LEU A 26 -10.72 4.91 -22.71
C LEU A 26 -11.01 4.31 -24.08
N ALA A 27 -10.31 4.74 -25.14
CA ALA A 27 -10.53 4.23 -26.48
C ALA A 27 -10.14 2.75 -26.57
N THR A 28 -8.92 2.42 -26.16
CA THR A 28 -8.44 1.03 -26.12
C THR A 28 -9.23 0.20 -25.12
N TRP A 29 -9.45 0.72 -23.91
CA TRP A 29 -10.12 -0.02 -22.85
C TRP A 29 -11.57 -0.39 -23.21
N LEU A 30 -12.31 0.53 -23.86
CA LEU A 30 -13.68 0.28 -24.30
C LEU A 30 -13.79 -0.64 -25.53
N LEU A 31 -12.69 -0.95 -26.22
CA LEU A 31 -12.64 -1.96 -27.28
C LEU A 31 -12.45 -3.37 -26.71
N GLU A 32 -11.60 -3.52 -25.69
CA GLU A 32 -11.37 -4.81 -25.02
C GLU A 32 -12.50 -5.19 -24.04
N ALA A 33 -13.25 -4.19 -23.57
CA ALA A 33 -14.42 -4.33 -22.68
C ALA A 33 -14.17 -5.26 -21.48
N LYS A 34 -13.08 -5.02 -20.73
CA LYS A 34 -12.86 -5.64 -19.42
C LYS A 34 -13.30 -4.67 -18.33
N PRO A 35 -14.59 -4.66 -17.95
CA PRO A 35 -15.08 -3.84 -16.86
C PRO A 35 -14.47 -4.29 -15.53
N VAL A 36 -14.41 -3.36 -14.59
CA VAL A 36 -14.19 -3.71 -13.19
C VAL A 36 -15.31 -4.67 -12.76
N PRO A 37 -14.99 -5.87 -12.23
CA PRO A 37 -16.01 -6.83 -11.82
C PRO A 37 -16.96 -6.24 -10.78
N LYS A 38 -18.28 -6.42 -10.97
CA LYS A 38 -19.32 -5.93 -10.03
C LYS A 38 -19.05 -6.31 -8.58
N ARG A 39 -18.61 -7.55 -8.34
CA ARG A 39 -18.26 -8.05 -6.99
C ARG A 39 -17.19 -7.23 -6.27
N ASN A 40 -16.31 -6.53 -7.01
CA ASN A 40 -15.25 -5.72 -6.43
C ASN A 40 -15.72 -4.30 -6.08
N MET A 41 -16.95 -3.96 -6.46
CA MET A 41 -17.60 -2.68 -6.19
C MET A 41 -18.87 -2.84 -5.34
N VAL A 42 -18.91 -3.90 -4.52
CA VAL A 42 -19.91 -4.13 -3.48
C VAL A 42 -19.26 -3.76 -2.16
N CYS A 43 -19.92 -2.94 -1.35
CA CYS A 43 -19.42 -2.56 -0.04
C CYS A 43 -19.42 -3.78 0.90
N LEU A 44 -18.30 -3.95 1.60
CA LEU A 44 -18.13 -4.89 2.69
C LEU A 44 -18.53 -4.22 4.01
N GLU A 45 -18.30 -4.91 5.12
CA GLU A 45 -18.48 -4.35 6.46
C GLU A 45 -17.66 -3.06 6.62
N GLU A 46 -18.17 -2.15 7.44
CA GLU A 46 -17.55 -0.85 7.73
C GLU A 46 -17.29 0.05 6.49
N GLY A 47 -17.93 -0.25 5.35
CA GLY A 47 -17.85 0.55 4.13
C GLY A 47 -16.61 0.29 3.28
N LEU A 48 -15.83 -0.74 3.57
CA LEU A 48 -14.66 -1.11 2.78
C LEU A 48 -15.06 -1.70 1.42
N LEU A 49 -14.23 -1.50 0.40
CA LEU A 49 -14.31 -2.24 -0.84
C LEU A 49 -13.30 -3.40 -0.84
N PRO A 50 -13.52 -4.43 -1.67
CA PRO A 50 -12.51 -5.46 -1.92
C PRO A 50 -11.13 -4.91 -2.33
N GLY A 51 -11.07 -3.73 -2.97
CA GLY A 51 -9.82 -3.04 -3.25
C GLY A 51 -9.04 -2.63 -2.00
N ASP A 52 -9.75 -2.20 -0.95
CA ASP A 52 -9.18 -1.80 0.33
C ASP A 52 -8.60 -2.99 1.08
N ILE A 53 -9.29 -4.12 1.06
CA ILE A 53 -8.78 -5.39 1.61
C ILE A 53 -7.48 -5.79 0.91
N ILE A 54 -7.36 -5.57 -0.40
CA ILE A 54 -6.09 -5.84 -1.11
C ILE A 54 -5.00 -4.82 -0.73
N LEU A 55 -5.33 -3.55 -0.48
CA LEU A 55 -4.34 -2.59 0.05
C LEU A 55 -3.81 -3.04 1.41
N LEU A 56 -4.71 -3.37 2.35
CA LEU A 56 -4.32 -3.89 3.67
C LEU A 56 -3.49 -5.17 3.54
N TRP A 57 -3.84 -6.06 2.62
CA TRP A 57 -3.10 -7.29 2.38
C TRP A 57 -1.70 -7.02 1.83
N ARG A 58 -1.54 -5.99 0.99
CA ARG A 58 -0.23 -5.53 0.51
C ARG A 58 0.64 -4.98 1.64
N ILE A 59 0.04 -4.24 2.59
CA ILE A 59 0.72 -3.77 3.79
C ILE A 59 1.19 -4.97 4.63
N ASN A 60 0.35 -5.99 4.80
CA ASN A 60 0.67 -7.18 5.60
C ASN A 60 1.91 -7.96 5.12
N PHE A 61 2.34 -7.78 3.86
CA PHE A 61 3.59 -8.36 3.37
C PHE A 61 4.85 -7.65 3.89
N GLY A 62 4.73 -6.45 4.46
CA GLY A 62 5.84 -5.66 5.00
C GLY A 62 6.78 -5.09 3.93
N THR A 63 6.41 -5.15 2.64
CA THR A 63 7.23 -4.62 1.54
C THR A 63 6.57 -3.46 0.81
N PHE A 64 5.38 -3.04 1.22
CA PHE A 64 4.66 -1.91 0.63
C PHE A 64 4.96 -0.66 1.45
N GLU A 65 5.60 0.32 0.83
CA GLU A 65 6.12 1.53 1.48
C GLU A 65 5.70 2.81 0.74
N THR A 66 5.97 4.00 1.30
CA THR A 66 5.44 5.30 0.82
C THR A 66 5.84 5.68 -0.60
N THR A 67 6.89 5.09 -1.15
CA THR A 67 7.38 5.27 -2.52
C THR A 67 7.01 4.14 -3.46
N THR A 68 6.33 3.09 -2.96
CA THR A 68 5.96 1.92 -3.77
C THR A 68 4.93 2.34 -4.82
N PRO A 69 5.19 2.12 -6.12
CA PRO A 69 4.21 2.39 -7.15
C PRO A 69 2.97 1.49 -7.00
N TYR A 70 1.78 2.09 -7.04
CA TYR A 70 0.53 1.34 -7.04
C TYR A 70 0.38 0.55 -8.34
N SER A 71 0.08 -0.74 -8.21
CA SER A 71 -0.14 -1.57 -9.39
C SER A 71 -1.44 -1.19 -10.08
N LYS A 72 -1.46 -1.30 -11.42
CA LYS A 72 -2.65 -1.02 -12.24
C LYS A 72 -3.87 -1.87 -11.86
N TYR A 73 -3.71 -3.01 -11.20
CA TYR A 73 -4.87 -3.81 -10.80
C TYR A 73 -5.79 -3.07 -9.80
N PHE A 74 -5.28 -2.11 -9.03
CA PHE A 74 -6.13 -1.34 -8.11
C PHE A 74 -7.21 -0.56 -8.88
N GLU A 75 -6.84 0.05 -9.99
CA GLU A 75 -7.80 0.69 -10.90
C GLU A 75 -8.54 -0.34 -11.76
N TYR A 76 -7.82 -1.23 -12.45
CA TYR A 76 -8.39 -2.04 -13.53
C TYR A 76 -9.21 -3.24 -13.04
N ILE A 77 -8.88 -3.77 -11.86
CA ILE A 77 -9.55 -4.94 -11.28
C ILE A 77 -10.40 -4.53 -10.08
N TYR A 78 -9.93 -3.60 -9.25
CA TYR A 78 -10.63 -3.24 -8.02
C TYR A 78 -11.36 -1.90 -8.11
N GLY A 79 -11.18 -1.11 -9.17
CA GLY A 79 -11.91 0.13 -9.37
C GLY A 79 -11.69 1.17 -8.29
N ILE A 80 -10.53 1.17 -7.62
CA ILE A 80 -10.20 2.16 -6.60
C ILE A 80 -9.01 3.04 -7.02
N ASN A 81 -9.00 4.26 -6.52
CA ASN A 81 -7.81 5.11 -6.57
C ASN A 81 -6.89 4.72 -5.40
N GLY A 82 -5.85 3.91 -5.69
CA GLY A 82 -4.99 3.33 -4.67
C GLY A 82 -4.44 4.33 -3.63
N PRO A 83 -3.81 5.44 -4.06
CA PRO A 83 -3.37 6.51 -3.15
C PRO A 83 -4.47 7.09 -2.26
N GLU A 84 -5.59 7.53 -2.81
CA GLU A 84 -6.69 8.14 -2.03
C GLU A 84 -7.28 7.15 -1.02
N HIS A 85 -7.45 5.89 -1.43
CA HIS A 85 -7.92 4.83 -0.54
C HIS A 85 -6.92 4.48 0.55
N MET A 86 -5.60 4.53 0.28
CA MET A 86 -4.59 4.37 1.32
C MET A 86 -4.67 5.48 2.38
N GLU A 87 -4.82 6.74 1.95
CA GLU A 87 -5.01 7.88 2.86
C GLU A 87 -6.28 7.72 3.71
N GLN A 88 -7.37 7.25 3.09
CA GLN A 88 -8.62 6.97 3.79
C GLN A 88 -8.45 5.85 4.81
N LEU A 89 -7.80 4.74 4.46
CA LEU A 89 -7.52 3.62 5.38
C LEU A 89 -6.68 4.04 6.59
N ILE A 90 -5.74 4.97 6.40
CA ILE A 90 -4.96 5.54 7.49
C ILE A 90 -5.85 6.43 8.37
N THR A 91 -6.64 7.29 7.75
CA THR A 91 -7.57 8.20 8.45
C THR A 91 -8.59 7.43 9.28
N ASP A 92 -9.10 6.31 8.75
CA ASP A 92 -10.09 5.46 9.40
C ASP A 92 -9.48 4.44 10.38
N GLY A 93 -8.16 4.52 10.58
CA GLY A 93 -7.43 3.77 11.60
C GLY A 93 -7.22 2.28 11.27
N TYR A 94 -7.24 1.89 9.99
CA TYR A 94 -6.87 0.53 9.58
C TYR A 94 -5.36 0.34 9.40
N ALA A 95 -4.67 1.41 9.01
CA ALA A 95 -3.23 1.41 8.82
C ALA A 95 -2.61 2.69 9.38
N TYR A 96 -1.28 2.72 9.49
CA TYR A 96 -0.54 3.92 9.82
C TYR A 96 0.81 3.94 9.09
N VAL A 97 1.38 5.15 8.94
CA VAL A 97 2.73 5.34 8.44
C VAL A 97 3.70 5.11 9.59
N GLU A 98 4.69 4.25 9.37
CA GLU A 98 5.68 3.90 10.39
C GLU A 98 6.62 5.08 10.74
N SER A 99 7.23 5.00 11.91
CA SER A 99 8.34 5.87 12.30
C SER A 99 9.59 5.57 11.46
N ALA A 100 10.60 6.44 11.51
CA ALA A 100 11.91 6.16 10.91
C ALA A 100 12.55 4.92 11.55
N PHE A 101 12.45 4.74 12.87
CA PHE A 101 12.99 3.53 13.51
C PHE A 101 12.28 2.25 13.08
N ASP A 102 10.95 2.30 12.92
CA ASP A 102 10.19 1.13 12.47
C ASP A 102 10.43 0.85 10.97
N SER A 103 10.72 1.90 10.20
CA SER A 103 11.02 1.82 8.77
C SER A 103 12.46 1.38 8.43
N LEU A 104 13.27 0.94 9.41
CA LEU A 104 14.66 0.58 9.18
C LEU A 104 14.84 -0.60 8.22
N ASP A 105 13.83 -1.47 8.09
CA ASP A 105 13.86 -2.60 7.15
C ASP A 105 13.80 -2.15 5.67
N HIS A 106 13.41 -0.90 5.42
CA HIS A 106 13.35 -0.31 4.07
C HIS A 106 14.65 0.35 3.61
N ILE A 107 15.70 0.34 4.44
CA ILE A 107 17.01 0.88 4.07
C ILE A 107 18.13 -0.17 4.18
N THR A 108 19.11 -0.06 3.28
CA THR A 108 20.22 -1.02 3.23
C THR A 108 21.14 -0.91 4.45
N SER A 109 21.84 -1.99 4.79
CA SER A 109 22.86 -1.96 5.85
C SER A 109 23.96 -0.93 5.58
N THR A 110 24.26 -0.63 4.31
CA THR A 110 25.20 0.43 3.93
C THR A 110 24.67 1.80 4.31
N ALA A 111 23.38 2.08 4.07
CA ALA A 111 22.75 3.33 4.49
C ALA A 111 22.78 3.48 6.02
N LYS A 112 22.40 2.42 6.75
CA LYS A 112 22.47 2.37 8.23
C LYS A 112 23.88 2.71 8.75
N LYS A 113 24.92 2.11 8.16
CA LYS A 113 26.32 2.40 8.49
C LYS A 113 26.72 3.86 8.21
N ASN A 114 26.26 4.42 7.10
CA ASN A 114 26.57 5.81 6.75
C ASN A 114 25.95 6.80 7.73
N ILE A 115 24.73 6.54 8.20
CA ILE A 115 24.05 7.34 9.23
C ILE A 115 24.85 7.30 10.55
N LEU A 116 25.17 6.11 11.04
CA LEU A 116 25.98 5.94 12.26
C LEU A 116 27.35 6.64 12.16
N LYS A 117 27.99 6.59 10.98
CA LYS A 117 29.26 7.27 10.73
C LYS A 117 29.11 8.80 10.75
N ALA A 118 27.99 9.34 10.25
CA ALA A 118 27.71 10.78 10.30
C ALA A 118 27.57 11.28 11.75
N GLU A 119 27.05 10.44 12.65
CA GLU A 119 27.01 10.70 14.10
C GLU A 119 28.33 10.35 14.84
N GLY A 120 29.40 9.99 14.11
CA GLY A 120 30.73 9.75 14.67
C GLY A 120 30.97 8.35 15.25
N VAL A 121 30.05 7.39 15.05
CA VAL A 121 30.20 6.01 15.53
C VAL A 121 31.27 5.28 14.71
N THR A 122 32.18 4.59 15.41
CA THR A 122 33.28 3.83 14.80
C THR A 122 33.11 2.31 15.00
N GLY A 123 33.94 1.48 14.35
CA GLY A 123 33.89 0.01 14.54
C GLY A 123 32.79 -0.74 13.78
N LEU A 124 32.15 -0.11 12.79
CA LEU A 124 30.95 -0.61 12.10
C LEU A 124 31.17 -1.78 11.11
N SER A 125 32.42 -2.13 10.78
CA SER A 125 32.73 -3.08 9.70
C SER A 125 32.31 -4.53 10.00
N LYS A 126 32.24 -4.90 11.28
CA LYS A 126 31.89 -6.28 11.73
C LYS A 126 30.43 -6.45 12.16
N LEU A 127 29.65 -5.38 12.20
CA LEU A 127 28.26 -5.41 12.68
C LEU A 127 27.33 -6.08 11.67
N LYS A 128 26.45 -6.97 12.18
CA LYS A 128 25.33 -7.55 11.43
C LYS A 128 24.16 -6.57 11.41
N VAL A 129 23.13 -6.85 10.61
CA VAL A 129 21.95 -5.97 10.45
C VAL A 129 21.30 -5.65 11.79
N ALA A 130 21.01 -6.66 12.62
CA ALA A 130 20.40 -6.45 13.93
C ALA A 130 21.28 -5.58 14.87
N ASP A 131 22.60 -5.71 14.79
CA ASP A 131 23.52 -4.88 15.58
C ASP A 131 23.53 -3.42 15.09
N LEU A 132 23.31 -3.19 13.79
CA LEU A 132 23.18 -1.83 13.24
C LEU A 132 21.89 -1.16 13.70
N ASP A 133 20.78 -1.90 13.77
CA ASP A 133 19.50 -1.35 14.23
C ASP A 133 19.52 -1.03 15.71
N ALA A 134 20.14 -1.89 16.52
CA ALA A 134 20.40 -1.63 17.92
C ALA A 134 21.27 -0.37 18.11
N ALA A 135 22.36 -0.25 17.34
CA ALA A 135 23.23 0.92 17.40
C ALA A 135 22.49 2.20 16.99
N LEU A 136 21.67 2.18 15.94
CA LEU A 136 20.88 3.35 15.54
C LEU A 136 19.95 3.81 16.67
N LYS A 137 19.30 2.87 17.37
CA LYS A 137 18.43 3.16 18.53
C LYS A 137 19.19 3.65 19.76
N GLU A 138 20.46 3.26 19.92
CA GLU A 138 21.32 3.72 21.02
C GLU A 138 21.83 5.14 20.79
N TYR A 139 22.24 5.48 19.56
CA TYR A 139 22.95 6.72 19.25
C TYR A 139 22.05 7.85 18.73
N LEU A 140 20.85 7.55 18.21
CA LEU A 140 19.95 8.55 17.61
C LEU A 140 18.60 8.59 18.32
N THR A 141 17.93 9.73 18.21
CA THR A 141 16.49 9.87 18.47
C THR A 141 15.73 9.83 17.15
N GLU A 142 14.40 9.71 17.23
CA GLU A 142 13.52 9.69 16.05
C GLU A 142 13.71 10.98 15.22
N GLU A 143 13.78 12.13 15.88
CA GLU A 143 13.95 13.45 15.24
C GLU A 143 15.30 13.59 14.53
N LYS A 144 16.34 12.91 15.04
CA LYS A 144 17.66 12.88 14.40
C LYS A 144 17.73 11.88 13.25
N LEU A 145 17.05 10.74 13.36
CA LEU A 145 17.07 9.70 12.34
C LEU A 145 16.20 10.07 11.14
N ALA A 146 15.01 10.60 11.38
CA ALA A 146 13.99 10.85 10.35
C ALA A 146 14.49 11.67 9.14
N PRO A 147 15.36 12.68 9.28
CA PRO A 147 15.88 13.44 8.14
C PRO A 147 16.84 12.66 7.22
N TYR A 148 17.43 11.54 7.65
CA TYR A 148 18.42 10.80 6.86
C TYR A 148 17.80 10.04 5.67
N PHE A 149 16.50 9.74 5.72
CA PHE A 149 15.78 9.07 4.64
C PHE A 149 14.28 9.36 4.72
N SER A 150 13.62 9.46 3.57
CA SER A 150 12.19 9.80 3.49
C SER A 150 11.26 8.60 3.35
N VAL A 151 11.76 7.43 2.92
CA VAL A 151 10.95 6.22 2.79
C VAL A 151 10.40 5.80 4.16
N ARG A 152 9.12 5.47 4.20
CA ARG A 152 8.46 4.91 5.39
C ARG A 152 7.66 3.68 5.04
N GLY A 153 7.65 2.71 5.94
CA GLY A 153 6.75 1.57 5.83
C GLY A 153 5.32 1.95 6.17
N TYR A 154 4.41 1.08 5.78
CA TYR A 154 3.05 1.07 6.31
C TYR A 154 2.91 -0.14 7.24
N ALA A 155 2.13 0.02 8.30
CA ALA A 155 1.78 -1.07 9.19
C ALA A 155 0.27 -1.10 9.46
N LEU A 156 -0.24 -2.29 9.72
CA LEU A 156 -1.65 -2.49 10.07
C LEU A 156 -1.88 -2.23 11.56
N THR A 157 -3.00 -1.57 11.86
CA THR A 157 -3.55 -1.58 13.22
C THR A 157 -4.25 -2.92 13.49
N GLU A 158 -4.68 -3.14 14.74
CA GLU A 158 -5.54 -4.30 15.06
C GLU A 158 -6.86 -4.30 14.28
N LYS A 159 -7.39 -3.10 13.97
CA LYS A 159 -8.56 -2.94 13.10
C LYS A 159 -8.25 -3.39 11.67
N GLY A 160 -7.11 -2.99 11.12
CA GLY A 160 -6.63 -3.43 9.80
C GLY A 160 -6.44 -4.93 9.69
N LYS A 161 -5.83 -5.55 10.71
CA LYS A 161 -5.66 -7.01 10.77
C LYS A 161 -7.01 -7.72 10.83
N SER A 162 -7.93 -7.25 11.68
CA SER A 162 -9.27 -7.82 11.80
C SER A 162 -10.05 -7.74 10.48
N ALA A 163 -9.93 -6.62 9.75
CA ALA A 163 -10.54 -6.49 8.43
C ALA A 163 -10.00 -7.52 7.41
N LEU A 164 -8.70 -7.83 7.46
CA LEU A 164 -8.13 -8.88 6.62
C LEU A 164 -8.65 -10.28 6.99
N ASP A 165 -8.66 -10.59 8.29
CA ASP A 165 -9.06 -11.90 8.80
C ASP A 165 -10.55 -12.20 8.53
N ASN A 166 -11.39 -11.16 8.49
CA ASN A 166 -12.82 -11.27 8.21
C ASN A 166 -13.14 -11.41 6.71
N HIS A 167 -12.19 -11.13 5.81
CA HIS A 167 -12.41 -11.13 4.35
C HIS A 167 -11.42 -12.00 3.55
N PRO A 168 -11.17 -13.28 3.95
CA PRO A 168 -10.23 -14.15 3.24
C PRO A 168 -10.65 -14.43 1.80
N GLU A 169 -11.94 -14.40 1.49
CA GLU A 169 -12.49 -14.64 0.16
C GLU A 169 -12.08 -13.59 -0.88
N VAL A 170 -11.77 -12.36 -0.44
CA VAL A 170 -11.26 -11.31 -1.33
C VAL A 170 -9.83 -11.62 -1.73
N ILE A 171 -9.00 -12.04 -0.76
CA ILE A 171 -7.59 -12.39 -0.95
C ILE A 171 -7.48 -13.64 -1.83
N ASP A 172 -8.33 -14.64 -1.62
CA ASP A 172 -8.31 -15.88 -2.41
C ASP A 172 -8.70 -15.69 -3.87
N LYS A 173 -9.54 -14.70 -4.16
CA LYS A 173 -9.92 -14.32 -5.53
C LYS A 173 -8.90 -13.40 -6.20
N HIS A 174 -7.93 -12.87 -5.46
CA HIS A 174 -6.86 -12.05 -6.04
C HIS A 174 -5.97 -12.91 -6.94
N PRO A 175 -5.59 -12.46 -8.15
CA PRO A 175 -4.64 -13.19 -8.99
C PRO A 175 -3.28 -13.34 -8.31
N LYS A 176 -3.01 -14.53 -7.77
CA LYS A 176 -1.71 -14.89 -7.19
C LYS A 176 -0.82 -15.42 -8.32
N LYS A 177 0.42 -14.95 -8.41
CA LYS A 177 1.40 -15.50 -9.35
C LYS A 177 1.57 -16.99 -8.97
N LYS A 178 1.31 -17.90 -9.92
CA LYS A 178 1.68 -19.31 -9.71
C LYS A 178 3.19 -19.34 -9.55
N MET A 179 3.67 -19.88 -8.42
CA MET A 179 5.08 -20.18 -8.22
C MET A 179 5.50 -21.32 -9.14
#